data_AF-A0A6J6B082-F1
#
_entry.id   AF-A0A6J6B082-F1
#
_cell.length_a   1.000
_cell.length_b   1.000
_cell.length_c   1.000
_cell.angle_alpha   90.00
_cell.angle_beta   90.00
_cell.angle_gamma   90.00
#
_symmetry.space_group_name_H-M   'P 1'
#
loop_
_entity.id
_entity.type
_entity.pdbx_description
1 polymer ?
#
loop_
_entity_poly.entity_id
_entity_poly.type
_entity_poly.pdbx_seq_one_letter_code
_entity_poly.pdbx_strand_id
1 'polypeptide(L)'
;MKTRYKVAAGIAALSLIGGSAAASSILNKPEYILAATPAAEIKPLAFAGDTFGGLTVRGIPDGMGAYRNEDGTITLLSSHEVPSYAPISTFAKAADKGKPVLGTSITKFTLNAAGNRVLSASNFIKSWSFYNYNTKSYQESPTGAAPAGTTLGMDNFISRFCSATLVQAGKLAFKEGSTKYGYEGAVYLAGEEDGDSGYARGFAFDMDGNAINLPRMGLASWENLMPNLKPGKNTVVMGNEDGSATDSQLFMYVGTKTTSGTFADKAGLTNGELHVLNIANIANDNAFRATYGKNKPADVTFAKTTWEGDIKTQAADHAAKGTEFSRVEDGEWDPTNPNVFYFVTTESNKDAGATKDNPSEPGIKRDGGGFWRLTFVDGQKPELGAKLELLLDGTEAPYLSKPDNMTITADGIVLLQEDPGYNDHVARIVAFRPKDGKLATVAEFNPDYFAKTGSKFITVDEESSGIIDATSLVAKAGDSSNYFYFNAQVHTTGGYTARPDLITKSTSGILKFNQKTLEGGAYYLLKISDWKTVFGS
;
A
#
# COMPACT_ATOMS: atom_id res chain seq x y z
N MET A 1 41.51 -50.82 35.62
CA MET A 1 40.72 -49.72 36.21
C MET A 1 41.34 -48.40 35.76
N LYS A 2 40.53 -47.46 35.24
CA LYS A 2 40.85 -46.07 34.82
C LYS A 2 41.41 -45.84 33.39
N THR A 3 40.45 -45.54 32.52
CA THR A 3 40.39 -44.60 31.37
C THR A 3 41.52 -43.58 31.25
N ARG A 4 42.09 -43.40 30.05
CA ARG A 4 42.62 -42.11 29.53
C ARG A 4 42.61 -42.11 27.98
N TYR A 5 41.54 -41.62 27.37
CA TYR A 5 41.59 -41.17 25.97
C TYR A 5 42.19 -39.75 25.93
N LYS A 6 43.27 -39.59 25.15
CA LYS A 6 43.88 -38.29 24.86
C LYS A 6 43.03 -37.59 23.81
N VAL A 7 42.42 -36.47 24.16
CA VAL A 7 41.84 -35.52 23.22
C VAL A 7 42.99 -34.65 22.70
N ALA A 8 43.27 -34.73 21.40
CA ALA A 8 44.13 -33.77 20.72
C ALA A 8 43.26 -32.55 20.33
N ALA A 9 43.54 -31.40 20.94
CA ALA A 9 42.91 -30.14 20.60
C ALA A 9 43.51 -29.58 19.30
N GLY A 10 42.71 -29.54 18.24
CA GLY A 10 43.01 -28.74 17.05
C GLY A 10 42.53 -27.31 17.27
N ILE A 11 43.47 -26.37 17.42
CA ILE A 11 43.18 -24.93 17.47
C ILE A 11 42.97 -24.46 16.02
N ALA A 12 41.72 -24.21 15.62
CA ALA A 12 41.41 -23.40 14.45
C ALA A 12 41.38 -21.93 14.88
N ALA A 13 42.38 -21.17 14.45
CA ALA A 13 42.43 -19.72 14.65
C ALA A 13 41.37 -19.04 13.77
N LEU A 14 40.26 -18.62 14.39
CA LEU A 14 39.32 -17.68 13.78
C LEU A 14 39.92 -16.27 13.87
N SER A 15 40.28 -15.72 12.72
CA SER A 15 40.61 -14.31 12.56
C SER A 15 39.37 -13.45 12.80
N LEU A 16 39.23 -12.94 14.03
CA LEU A 16 38.33 -11.85 14.38
C LEU A 16 38.83 -10.56 13.70
N ILE A 17 38.26 -10.23 12.55
CA ILE A 17 38.31 -8.86 12.04
C ILE A 17 37.23 -8.09 12.79
N GLY A 18 37.68 -7.25 13.73
CA GLY A 18 36.83 -6.37 14.51
C GLY A 18 36.13 -5.34 13.64
N GLY A 19 34.82 -5.48 13.50
CA GLY A 19 33.90 -4.40 13.20
C GLY A 19 33.04 -4.17 14.43
N SER A 20 33.29 -3.08 15.15
CA SER A 20 32.46 -2.63 16.28
C SER A 20 31.12 -2.11 15.76
N ALA A 21 30.23 -3.01 15.39
CA ALA A 21 28.79 -2.77 15.33
C ALA A 21 28.18 -3.76 16.30
N ALA A 22 27.61 -3.26 17.40
CA ALA A 22 26.83 -4.09 18.28
C ALA A 22 25.82 -4.86 17.44
N ALA A 23 25.94 -6.19 17.41
CA ALA A 23 24.83 -7.07 17.17
C ALA A 23 23.84 -6.86 18.33
N SER A 24 23.17 -5.70 18.36
CA SER A 24 21.98 -5.50 19.17
C SER A 24 20.88 -6.24 18.43
N SER A 25 20.67 -7.46 18.92
CA SER A 25 19.79 -8.48 18.40
C SER A 25 18.37 -7.97 18.17
N ILE A 26 17.73 -8.48 17.11
CA ILE A 26 16.28 -8.43 16.88
C ILE A 26 15.46 -8.74 18.16
N LEU A 27 16.00 -9.52 19.11
CA LEU A 27 15.41 -9.86 20.41
C LEU A 27 15.11 -8.68 21.36
N ASN A 28 15.66 -7.48 21.12
CA ASN A 28 15.40 -6.32 21.99
C ASN A 28 14.46 -5.29 21.35
N LYS A 29 14.05 -5.46 20.09
CA LYS A 29 13.15 -4.52 19.41
C LYS A 29 11.70 -4.72 19.85
N PRO A 30 10.85 -3.68 19.79
CA PRO A 30 9.44 -3.85 20.10
C PRO A 30 8.79 -4.85 19.13
N GLU A 31 7.97 -5.73 19.67
CA GLU A 31 7.15 -6.67 18.90
C GLU A 31 5.79 -6.01 18.69
N TYR A 32 5.64 -5.23 17.61
CA TYR A 32 4.42 -4.46 17.42
C TYR A 32 3.22 -5.30 17.01
N ILE A 33 3.42 -6.47 16.37
CA ILE A 33 2.34 -7.28 15.82
C ILE A 33 2.57 -8.74 16.18
N LEU A 34 1.51 -9.39 16.64
CA LEU A 34 1.47 -10.79 17.07
C LEU A 34 0.68 -11.63 16.08
N ALA A 35 1.04 -12.91 15.95
CA ALA A 35 0.23 -13.88 15.25
C ALA A 35 -1.03 -14.20 16.08
N ALA A 36 -2.21 -14.14 15.46
CA ALA A 36 -3.50 -14.42 16.11
C ALA A 36 -3.95 -15.89 15.97
N THR A 37 -3.16 -16.71 15.25
CA THR A 37 -3.45 -18.10 14.96
C THR A 37 -2.17 -18.93 14.94
N PRO A 38 -2.18 -20.21 15.36
CA PRO A 38 -0.99 -21.06 15.31
C PRO A 38 -0.49 -21.37 13.89
N ALA A 39 -1.30 -21.09 12.87
CA ALA A 39 -0.88 -21.21 11.46
C ALA A 39 -0.10 -19.99 10.96
N ALA A 40 -0.08 -18.88 11.71
CA ALA A 40 0.61 -17.66 11.36
C ALA A 40 1.97 -17.56 12.07
N GLU A 41 3.01 -17.20 11.31
CA GLU A 41 4.33 -16.85 11.81
C GLU A 41 4.71 -15.46 11.28
N ILE A 42 5.04 -14.53 12.17
CA ILE A 42 5.43 -13.16 11.81
C ILE A 42 6.91 -12.98 12.13
N LYS A 43 7.66 -12.52 11.13
CA LYS A 43 9.08 -12.26 11.25
C LYS A 43 9.40 -10.79 10.93
N PRO A 44 9.92 -10.01 11.88
CA PRO A 44 10.39 -8.66 11.61
C PRO A 44 11.60 -8.65 10.65
N LEU A 45 11.58 -7.74 9.68
CA LEU A 45 12.63 -7.53 8.68
C LEU A 45 13.46 -6.27 8.97
N ALA A 46 12.79 -5.17 9.25
CA ALA A 46 13.39 -3.87 9.55
C ALA A 46 12.44 -2.99 10.37
N PHE A 47 12.99 -1.99 11.04
CA PHE A 47 12.25 -0.97 11.78
C PHE A 47 12.71 0.43 11.35
N ALA A 48 11.83 1.42 11.46
CA ALA A 48 12.18 2.82 11.33
C ALA A 48 13.37 3.14 12.26
N GLY A 49 14.38 3.82 11.70
CA GLY A 49 15.64 4.12 12.38
C GLY A 49 16.74 3.07 12.25
N ASP A 50 16.45 1.87 11.75
CA ASP A 50 17.51 0.93 11.37
C ASP A 50 18.35 1.52 10.25
N THR A 51 19.64 1.17 10.21
CA THR A 51 20.56 1.65 9.19
C THR A 51 21.14 0.50 8.39
N PHE A 52 20.98 0.55 7.06
CA PHE A 52 21.52 -0.42 6.12
C PHE A 52 22.27 0.31 5.02
N GLY A 53 23.55 -0.02 4.81
CA GLY A 53 24.35 0.60 3.75
C GLY A 53 24.45 2.13 3.82
N GLY A 54 24.25 2.74 4.99
CA GLY A 54 24.24 4.18 5.20
C GLY A 54 22.86 4.85 5.08
N LEU A 55 21.83 4.15 4.58
CA LEU A 55 20.45 4.62 4.61
C LEU A 55 19.85 4.35 5.99
N THR A 56 19.27 5.37 6.63
CA THR A 56 18.37 5.21 7.78
C THR A 56 16.95 5.01 7.26
N VAL A 57 16.31 3.91 7.64
CA VAL A 57 14.92 3.61 7.28
C VAL A 57 13.99 4.65 7.88
N ARG A 58 13.14 5.27 7.04
CA ARG A 58 12.09 6.19 7.48
C ARG A 58 10.89 5.43 8.03
N GLY A 59 10.13 6.06 8.91
CA GLY A 59 8.82 5.61 9.37
C GLY A 59 7.72 6.05 8.42
N ILE A 60 6.48 5.87 8.85
CA ILE A 60 5.29 6.01 8.00
C ILE A 60 5.43 5.18 6.70
N PRO A 61 5.85 3.89 6.78
CA PRO A 61 5.94 3.04 5.59
C PRO A 61 4.54 2.67 5.11
N ASP A 62 4.36 2.62 3.80
CA ASP A 62 3.04 2.37 3.22
C ASP A 62 3.15 1.39 2.04
N GLY A 63 2.34 1.57 1.00
CA GLY A 63 2.29 0.83 -0.24
C GLY A 63 3.60 0.15 -0.63
N MET A 64 3.53 -1.14 -0.96
CA MET A 64 4.70 -1.95 -1.23
C MET A 64 4.64 -2.69 -2.56
N GLY A 65 5.82 -3.16 -2.99
CA GLY A 65 5.94 -4.04 -4.14
C GLY A 65 7.25 -4.80 -4.11
N ALA A 66 7.24 -6.07 -4.52
CA ALA A 66 8.44 -6.90 -4.53
C ALA A 66 8.66 -7.66 -5.83
N TYR A 67 9.93 -7.87 -6.19
CA TYR A 67 10.32 -8.68 -7.33
C TYR A 67 11.65 -9.39 -7.08
N ARG A 68 11.86 -10.50 -7.80
CA ARG A 68 13.10 -11.29 -7.74
C ARG A 68 14.13 -10.73 -8.72
N ASN A 69 15.34 -10.50 -8.24
CA ASN A 69 16.48 -10.08 -9.04
C ASN A 69 17.13 -11.28 -9.74
N GLU A 70 17.94 -11.03 -10.77
CA GLU A 70 18.65 -12.07 -11.54
C GLU A 70 19.61 -12.91 -10.68
N ASP A 71 20.23 -12.30 -9.67
CA ASP A 71 21.12 -12.97 -8.72
C ASP A 71 20.37 -13.79 -7.64
N GLY A 72 19.04 -13.83 -7.71
CA GLY A 72 18.18 -14.52 -6.78
C GLY A 72 17.90 -13.76 -5.49
N THR A 73 18.41 -12.56 -5.27
CA THR A 73 17.93 -11.68 -4.18
C THR A 73 16.51 -11.18 -4.48
N ILE A 74 15.84 -10.62 -3.48
CA ILE A 74 14.51 -9.99 -3.66
C ILE A 74 14.66 -8.49 -3.44
N THR A 75 14.14 -7.69 -4.36
CA THR A 75 13.91 -6.27 -4.13
C THR A 75 12.53 -6.09 -3.51
N LEU A 76 12.45 -5.36 -2.40
CA LEU A 76 11.21 -4.87 -1.80
C LEU A 76 11.23 -3.34 -1.83
N LEU A 77 10.20 -2.74 -2.42
CA LEU A 77 9.95 -1.30 -2.46
C LEU A 77 8.86 -0.97 -1.46
N SER A 78 8.98 0.19 -0.80
CA SER A 78 7.93 0.73 0.06
C SER A 78 7.88 2.25 -0.05
N SER A 79 6.66 2.74 -0.30
CA SER A 79 6.28 4.15 -0.22
C SER A 79 6.35 4.65 1.22
N HIS A 80 6.40 5.96 1.38
CA HIS A 80 6.34 6.58 2.69
C HIS A 80 5.31 7.71 2.69
N GLU A 81 4.32 7.60 3.55
CA GLU A 81 3.10 8.41 3.52
C GLU A 81 3.25 9.76 4.25
N VAL A 82 4.39 10.42 4.05
CA VAL A 82 4.74 11.63 4.79
C VAL A 82 3.82 12.78 4.37
N PRO A 83 3.00 13.36 5.28
CA PRO A 83 2.13 14.45 4.92
C PRO A 83 2.90 15.77 4.78
N SER A 84 2.42 16.61 3.87
CA SER A 84 2.94 17.97 3.64
C SER A 84 2.59 18.95 4.76
N TYR A 85 1.58 18.58 5.56
CA TYR A 85 1.05 19.30 6.70
C TYR A 85 1.43 18.62 8.04
N ALA A 86 1.03 19.20 9.16
CA ALA A 86 1.37 18.76 10.53
C ALA A 86 2.85 18.96 10.95
N PRO A 87 3.18 18.78 12.25
CA PRO A 87 4.55 18.91 12.77
C PRO A 87 5.57 18.03 12.05
N ILE A 88 5.15 16.85 11.58
CA ILE A 88 6.00 15.89 10.88
C ILE A 88 6.56 16.45 9.56
N SER A 89 5.81 17.30 8.85
CA SER A 89 6.29 18.00 7.65
C SER A 89 7.53 18.85 7.94
N THR A 90 7.70 19.36 9.16
CA THR A 90 8.90 20.12 9.56
C THR A 90 10.13 19.22 9.60
N PHE A 91 9.99 17.98 10.10
CA PHE A 91 11.06 17.00 10.06
C PHE A 91 11.37 16.58 8.63
N ALA A 92 10.35 16.33 7.81
CA ALA A 92 10.51 15.99 6.40
C ALA A 92 11.26 17.09 5.62
N LYS A 93 10.85 18.36 5.76
CA LYS A 93 11.52 19.53 5.17
C LYS A 93 12.97 19.65 5.60
N ALA A 94 13.27 19.33 6.86
CA ALA A 94 14.65 19.32 7.36
C ALA A 94 15.46 18.15 6.79
N ALA A 95 14.86 16.96 6.70
CA ALA A 95 15.47 15.74 6.17
C ALA A 95 15.81 15.86 4.67
N ASP A 96 14.94 16.55 3.92
CA ASP A 96 15.02 16.70 2.48
C ASP A 96 15.57 18.07 2.06
N LYS A 97 16.14 18.84 2.99
CA LYS A 97 16.68 20.18 2.70
C LYS A 97 17.66 20.14 1.53
N GLY A 98 17.36 20.90 0.49
CA GLY A 98 18.18 21.02 -0.73
C GLY A 98 17.86 19.97 -1.81
N LYS A 99 16.93 19.04 -1.57
CA LYS A 99 16.39 18.18 -2.61
C LYS A 99 15.40 18.95 -3.49
N PRO A 100 15.27 18.58 -4.78
CA PRO A 100 14.29 19.18 -5.70
C PRO A 100 12.84 18.89 -5.32
N VAL A 101 12.60 17.77 -4.62
CA VAL A 101 11.30 17.34 -4.13
C VAL A 101 11.44 16.94 -2.67
N LEU A 102 10.53 17.44 -1.83
CA LEU A 102 10.47 17.19 -0.40
C LEU A 102 9.37 16.17 -0.06
N GLY A 103 9.47 15.52 1.11
CA GLY A 103 8.41 14.67 1.66
C GLY A 103 8.41 13.25 1.12
N THR A 104 8.67 13.09 -0.17
CA THR A 104 8.68 11.79 -0.82
C THR A 104 9.94 10.96 -0.56
N SER A 105 9.73 9.66 -0.40
CA SER A 105 10.77 8.65 -0.53
C SER A 105 10.13 7.31 -0.85
N ILE A 106 10.83 6.50 -1.64
CA ILE A 106 10.55 5.07 -1.77
C ILE A 106 11.81 4.34 -1.31
N THR A 107 11.69 3.57 -0.24
CA THR A 107 12.81 2.76 0.26
C THR A 107 12.92 1.51 -0.59
N LYS A 108 14.11 1.26 -1.16
CA LYS A 108 14.46 0.00 -1.83
C LYS A 108 15.27 -0.87 -0.87
N PHE A 109 14.67 -1.95 -0.37
CA PHE A 109 15.39 -3.01 0.32
C PHE A 109 15.87 -4.07 -0.67
N THR A 110 17.08 -4.58 -0.44
CA THR A 110 17.53 -5.85 -1.01
C THR A 110 17.50 -6.91 0.08
N LEU A 111 16.63 -7.89 -0.08
CA LEU A 111 16.51 -9.04 0.80
C LEU A 111 17.38 -10.20 0.27
N ASN A 112 17.79 -11.09 1.16
CA ASN A 112 18.43 -12.34 0.75
C ASN A 112 17.51 -13.19 -0.14
N ALA A 113 18.06 -14.22 -0.77
CA ALA A 113 17.28 -15.08 -1.69
C ALA A 113 16.11 -15.81 -1.03
N ALA A 114 16.16 -15.99 0.29
CA ALA A 114 15.08 -16.56 1.09
C ALA A 114 14.02 -15.53 1.52
N GLY A 115 14.17 -14.25 1.17
CA GLY A 115 13.20 -13.18 1.46
C GLY A 115 13.05 -12.82 2.94
N ASN A 116 13.94 -13.28 3.81
CA ASN A 116 13.71 -13.24 5.25
C ASN A 116 14.78 -12.46 6.03
N ARG A 117 15.61 -11.67 5.32
CA ARG A 117 16.63 -10.82 5.90
C ARG A 117 17.01 -9.70 4.94
N VAL A 118 17.00 -8.46 5.43
CA VAL A 118 17.52 -7.29 4.72
C VAL A 118 19.05 -7.37 4.63
N LEU A 119 19.59 -7.17 3.42
CA LEU A 119 21.02 -7.09 3.13
C LEU A 119 21.48 -5.63 3.01
N SER A 120 20.69 -4.81 2.34
CA SER A 120 20.95 -3.39 2.12
C SER A 120 19.65 -2.62 1.92
N ALA A 121 19.72 -1.29 2.06
CA ALA A 121 18.65 -0.39 1.70
C ALA A 121 19.20 0.86 0.99
N SER A 122 18.43 1.43 0.06
CA SER A 122 18.75 2.68 -0.63
C SER A 122 17.49 3.48 -0.96
N ASN A 123 17.63 4.77 -1.29
CA ASN A 123 16.54 5.50 -1.94
C ASN A 123 16.35 4.94 -3.36
N PHE A 124 15.11 4.66 -3.76
CA PHE A 124 14.80 4.13 -5.08
C PHE A 124 14.81 5.22 -6.15
N ILE A 125 14.26 6.39 -5.84
CA ILE A 125 14.01 7.45 -6.81
C ILE A 125 15.32 8.14 -7.21
N LYS A 126 15.57 8.24 -8.52
CA LYS A 126 16.77 8.86 -9.10
C LYS A 126 16.47 10.09 -9.94
N SER A 127 15.36 10.11 -10.66
CA SER A 127 14.99 11.22 -11.54
C SER A 127 13.47 11.45 -11.54
N TRP A 128 13.07 12.63 -12.01
CA TRP A 128 11.67 13.04 -12.08
C TRP A 128 11.32 13.60 -13.44
N SER A 129 10.09 13.36 -13.87
CA SER A 129 9.46 13.98 -15.03
C SER A 129 8.04 14.40 -14.64
N PHE A 130 7.89 15.68 -14.28
CA PHE A 130 6.63 16.30 -13.89
C PHE A 130 5.91 16.86 -15.10
N TYR A 131 4.61 16.62 -15.20
CA TYR A 131 3.79 17.27 -16.21
C TYR A 131 3.44 18.68 -15.74
N ASN A 132 3.82 19.69 -16.51
CA ASN A 132 3.42 21.06 -16.26
C ASN A 132 2.03 21.30 -16.85
N TYR A 133 1.03 21.46 -15.99
CA TYR A 133 -0.37 21.64 -16.38
C TYR A 133 -0.63 22.96 -17.11
N ASN A 134 0.27 23.94 -16.98
CA ASN A 134 0.18 25.25 -17.61
C ASN A 134 0.80 25.27 -19.00
N THR A 135 1.98 24.66 -19.17
CA THR A 135 2.68 24.62 -20.47
C THR A 135 2.37 23.38 -21.30
N LYS A 136 1.70 22.37 -20.71
CA LYS A 136 1.37 21.08 -21.33
C LYS A 136 2.60 20.29 -21.78
N SER A 137 3.70 20.39 -21.03
CA SER A 137 4.98 19.73 -21.30
C SER A 137 5.58 19.12 -20.04
N TYR A 138 6.42 18.10 -20.20
CA TYR A 138 7.16 17.53 -19.08
C TYR A 138 8.41 18.37 -18.73
N GLN A 139 8.77 18.40 -17.44
CA GLN A 139 9.94 19.07 -16.90
C GLN A 139 10.51 18.31 -15.69
N GLU A 140 11.78 18.52 -15.34
CA GLU A 140 12.45 17.76 -14.27
C GLU A 140 12.05 18.23 -12.85
N SER A 141 11.67 19.51 -12.71
CA SER A 141 11.29 20.11 -11.43
C SER A 141 9.77 20.19 -11.29
N PRO A 142 9.19 20.02 -10.10
CA PRO A 142 7.76 20.29 -9.90
C PRO A 142 7.42 21.79 -9.93
N THR A 143 8.40 22.69 -9.82
CA THR A 143 8.16 24.12 -9.69
C THR A 143 7.43 24.71 -10.91
N GLY A 144 6.28 25.35 -10.67
CA GLY A 144 5.42 25.94 -11.70
C GLY A 144 4.64 24.90 -12.51
N ALA A 145 4.71 23.61 -12.13
CA ALA A 145 4.01 22.54 -12.81
C ALA A 145 2.54 22.47 -12.39
N ALA A 146 2.20 22.90 -11.16
CA ALA A 146 0.85 22.83 -10.62
C ALA A 146 -0.20 23.51 -11.52
N PRO A 147 -1.41 22.97 -11.66
CA PRO A 147 -2.49 23.64 -12.39
C PRO A 147 -2.81 25.01 -11.78
N ALA A 148 -2.96 26.04 -12.62
CA ALA A 148 -3.43 27.34 -12.18
C ALA A 148 -4.76 27.21 -11.39
N GLY A 149 -4.84 27.83 -10.20
CA GLY A 149 -5.99 27.71 -9.29
C GLY A 149 -5.82 26.68 -8.17
N THR A 150 -4.77 25.85 -8.23
CA THR A 150 -4.43 24.89 -7.16
C THR A 150 -3.60 25.54 -6.05
N THR A 151 -3.73 25.02 -4.83
CA THR A 151 -3.01 25.47 -3.62
C THR A 151 -1.48 25.48 -3.81
N LEU A 152 -0.82 26.45 -3.16
CA LEU A 152 0.64 26.56 -3.11
C LEU A 152 1.24 25.34 -2.36
N GLY A 153 1.81 24.36 -3.09
CA GLY A 153 2.39 23.17 -2.44
C GLY A 153 2.96 22.12 -3.40
N MET A 154 2.26 21.82 -4.49
CA MET A 154 2.67 20.81 -5.47
C MET A 154 4.01 21.14 -6.17
N ASP A 155 4.48 22.38 -6.08
CA ASP A 155 5.67 22.92 -6.74
C ASP A 155 7.00 22.49 -6.11
N ASN A 156 6.98 21.88 -4.93
CA ASN A 156 8.19 21.48 -4.21
C ASN A 156 8.02 20.27 -3.29
N PHE A 157 6.79 19.79 -3.07
CA PHE A 157 6.49 18.71 -2.15
C PHE A 157 5.68 17.63 -2.86
N ILE A 158 5.83 16.40 -2.40
CA ILE A 158 4.92 15.30 -2.66
C ILE A 158 4.37 14.84 -1.32
N SER A 159 3.05 14.87 -1.17
CA SER A 159 2.34 14.56 0.08
C SER A 159 1.78 13.15 0.03
N ARG A 160 1.91 12.39 1.12
CA ARG A 160 1.21 11.12 1.35
C ARG A 160 1.27 10.16 0.16
N PHE A 161 2.47 9.65 -0.15
CA PHE A 161 2.54 8.44 -0.99
C PHE A 161 1.99 7.28 -0.15
N CYS A 162 0.70 7.03 -0.30
CA CYS A 162 -0.07 6.00 0.40
C CYS A 162 0.21 4.62 -0.22
N SER A 163 -0.82 3.86 -0.58
CA SER A 163 -0.65 2.57 -1.20
C SER A 163 0.04 2.63 -2.57
N ALA A 164 0.39 1.45 -3.08
CA ALA A 164 1.17 1.28 -4.28
C ALA A 164 0.88 -0.02 -4.99
N THR A 165 1.20 -0.05 -6.29
CA THR A 165 1.11 -1.26 -7.09
C THR A 165 2.40 -1.51 -7.85
N LEU A 166 2.97 -2.71 -7.71
CA LEU A 166 4.05 -3.18 -8.58
C LEU A 166 3.52 -4.13 -9.65
N VAL A 167 3.50 -3.64 -10.89
CA VAL A 167 3.23 -4.48 -12.06
C VAL A 167 4.50 -5.20 -12.47
N GLN A 168 4.48 -6.53 -12.41
CA GLN A 168 5.63 -7.38 -12.72
C GLN A 168 6.07 -7.25 -14.19
N ALA A 169 7.35 -7.53 -14.45
CA ALA A 169 7.93 -7.48 -15.79
C ALA A 169 7.13 -8.30 -16.81
N GLY A 170 6.97 -7.75 -18.01
CA GLY A 170 6.21 -8.34 -19.12
C GLY A 170 4.69 -8.18 -19.03
N LYS A 171 4.11 -7.78 -17.89
CA LYS A 171 2.65 -7.65 -17.74
C LYS A 171 2.07 -6.42 -18.45
N LEU A 172 2.89 -5.42 -18.73
CA LEU A 172 2.53 -4.26 -19.55
C LEU A 172 3.01 -4.38 -21.01
N ALA A 173 3.44 -5.58 -21.43
CA ALA A 173 3.80 -5.89 -22.80
C ALA A 173 2.70 -6.71 -23.50
N PHE A 174 2.55 -6.53 -24.81
CA PHE A 174 1.59 -7.25 -25.63
C PHE A 174 2.14 -7.49 -27.03
N LYS A 175 1.90 -8.67 -27.60
CA LYS A 175 2.35 -9.02 -28.95
C LYS A 175 1.14 -9.21 -29.87
N GLU A 176 1.14 -8.49 -30.99
CA GLU A 176 0.14 -8.58 -32.05
C GLU A 176 0.87 -8.89 -33.37
N GLY A 177 0.74 -10.13 -33.86
CA GLY A 177 1.53 -10.60 -35.00
C GLY A 177 3.03 -10.58 -34.70
N SER A 178 3.82 -9.91 -35.55
CA SER A 178 5.26 -9.72 -35.35
C SER A 178 5.61 -8.51 -34.47
N THR A 179 4.66 -7.64 -34.17
CA THR A 179 4.90 -6.38 -33.47
C THR A 179 4.72 -6.55 -31.97
N LYS A 180 5.68 -6.02 -31.20
CA LYS A 180 5.60 -5.93 -29.75
C LYS A 180 5.20 -4.50 -29.36
N TYR A 181 4.12 -4.38 -28.63
CA TYR A 181 3.65 -3.16 -27.99
C TYR A 181 3.91 -3.25 -26.48
N GLY A 182 3.98 -2.11 -25.79
CA GLY A 182 4.10 -2.11 -24.35
C GLY A 182 5.52 -2.01 -23.83
N TYR A 183 5.64 -2.03 -22.51
CA TYR A 183 6.90 -2.02 -21.78
C TYR A 183 7.14 -3.39 -21.14
N GLU A 184 8.33 -3.94 -21.37
CA GLU A 184 8.71 -5.28 -20.91
C GLU A 184 9.24 -5.28 -19.47
N GLY A 185 9.67 -4.13 -18.94
CA GLY A 185 10.12 -4.01 -17.55
C GLY A 185 8.95 -3.95 -16.56
N ALA A 186 9.26 -4.09 -15.28
CA ALA A 186 8.29 -3.86 -14.20
C ALA A 186 8.07 -2.35 -13.99
N VAL A 187 6.89 -1.99 -13.48
CA VAL A 187 6.50 -0.61 -13.20
C VAL A 187 5.88 -0.55 -11.80
N TYR A 188 6.40 0.35 -10.96
CA TYR A 188 5.81 0.68 -9.66
C TYR A 188 4.94 1.92 -9.81
N LEU A 189 3.74 1.92 -9.24
CA LEU A 189 2.81 3.05 -9.26
C LEU A 189 2.50 3.46 -7.82
N ALA A 190 2.44 4.77 -7.58
CA ALA A 190 2.04 5.37 -6.31
C ALA A 190 1.40 6.73 -6.60
N GLY A 191 0.57 7.22 -5.69
CA GLY A 191 -0.13 8.49 -5.83
C GLY A 191 -0.08 9.34 -4.56
N GLU A 192 -0.44 10.62 -4.68
CA GLU A 192 -0.64 11.49 -3.52
C GLU A 192 -2.07 11.34 -2.99
N GLU A 193 -2.21 10.88 -1.76
CA GLU A 193 -3.48 10.75 -1.03
C GLU A 193 -3.75 12.00 -0.18
N ASP A 194 -3.81 13.17 -0.82
CA ASP A 194 -4.01 14.43 -0.10
C ASP A 194 -4.65 15.49 -1.01
N GLY A 195 -5.61 15.04 -1.83
CA GLY A 195 -6.26 15.85 -2.85
C GLY A 195 -6.99 17.04 -2.26
N ASP A 196 -7.61 16.88 -1.09
CA ASP A 196 -8.28 17.92 -0.34
C ASP A 196 -7.34 19.06 0.09
N SER A 197 -6.07 18.76 0.39
CA SER A 197 -5.06 19.78 0.68
C SER A 197 -4.31 20.26 -0.57
N GLY A 198 -4.66 19.73 -1.74
CA GLY A 198 -4.14 20.14 -3.03
C GLY A 198 -2.99 19.29 -3.59
N TYR A 199 -2.78 18.07 -3.10
CA TYR A 199 -1.75 17.13 -3.58
C TYR A 199 -2.42 15.87 -4.12
N ALA A 200 -2.45 15.73 -5.44
CA ALA A 200 -3.38 14.81 -6.09
C ALA A 200 -2.78 14.08 -7.31
N ARG A 201 -1.45 14.01 -7.42
CA ARG A 201 -0.79 13.45 -8.62
C ARG A 201 -0.60 11.94 -8.48
N GLY A 202 -0.89 11.22 -9.57
CA GLY A 202 -0.38 9.87 -9.80
C GLY A 202 1.02 9.85 -10.41
N PHE A 203 1.81 8.84 -10.07
CA PHE A 203 3.16 8.61 -10.58
C PHE A 203 3.39 7.15 -10.98
N ALA A 204 4.28 6.95 -11.96
CA ALA A 204 4.86 5.66 -12.28
C ALA A 204 6.39 5.71 -12.23
N PHE A 205 7.01 4.59 -11.90
CA PHE A 205 8.46 4.44 -11.77
C PHE A 205 8.91 3.18 -12.51
N ASP A 206 9.92 3.33 -13.37
CA ASP A 206 10.66 2.16 -13.85
C ASP A 206 11.60 1.62 -12.77
N MET A 207 12.12 0.40 -12.96
CA MET A 207 12.99 -0.23 -11.95
C MET A 207 14.39 0.38 -11.87
N ASP A 208 14.70 1.35 -12.73
CA ASP A 208 15.91 2.17 -12.63
C ASP A 208 15.71 3.38 -11.71
N GLY A 209 14.48 3.65 -11.27
CA GLY A 209 14.13 4.73 -10.35
C GLY A 209 13.76 6.04 -11.05
N ASN A 210 13.41 5.99 -12.34
CA ASN A 210 12.95 7.17 -13.08
C ASN A 210 11.44 7.34 -12.87
N ALA A 211 11.05 8.45 -12.25
CA ALA A 211 9.66 8.78 -11.98
C ALA A 211 9.04 9.60 -13.12
N ILE A 212 7.78 9.33 -13.45
CA ILE A 212 6.97 10.15 -14.35
C ILE A 212 5.60 10.41 -13.75
N ASN A 213 5.18 11.66 -13.75
CA ASN A 213 3.83 12.06 -13.36
C ASN A 213 2.82 11.66 -14.44
N LEU A 214 1.67 11.14 -14.04
CA LEU A 214 0.62 10.63 -14.92
C LEU A 214 -0.60 11.59 -14.92
N PRO A 215 -0.55 12.74 -15.61
CA PRO A 215 -1.59 13.76 -15.52
C PRO A 215 -2.96 13.30 -16.02
N ARG A 216 -2.99 12.32 -16.93
CA ARG A 216 -4.23 11.77 -17.49
C ARG A 216 -4.94 10.77 -16.58
N MET A 217 -4.30 10.35 -15.48
CA MET A 217 -5.00 9.63 -14.41
C MET A 217 -5.98 10.55 -13.67
N GLY A 218 -5.88 11.87 -13.86
CA GLY A 218 -6.66 12.86 -13.13
C GLY A 218 -5.96 13.32 -11.87
N LEU A 219 -6.59 14.26 -11.18
CA LEU A 219 -6.22 14.72 -9.86
C LEU A 219 -7.27 14.23 -8.86
N ALA A 220 -6.87 13.36 -7.94
CA ALA A 220 -7.68 12.84 -6.83
C ALA A 220 -6.77 12.48 -5.64
N SER A 221 -7.33 12.21 -4.46
CA SER A 221 -6.62 11.60 -3.34
C SER A 221 -6.33 10.14 -3.64
N TRP A 222 -5.20 9.85 -4.27
CA TRP A 222 -4.93 8.50 -4.78
C TRP A 222 -4.43 7.59 -3.68
N GLU A 223 -5.27 6.65 -3.28
CA GLU A 223 -4.84 5.52 -2.45
C GLU A 223 -3.95 4.59 -3.29
N ASN A 224 -4.49 4.04 -4.39
CA ASN A 224 -3.68 3.25 -5.32
C ASN A 224 -4.13 3.34 -6.79
N LEU A 225 -3.21 2.92 -7.69
CA LEU A 225 -3.40 2.89 -9.14
C LEU A 225 -3.00 1.51 -9.66
N MET A 226 -3.95 0.68 -10.07
CA MET A 226 -3.73 -0.74 -10.36
C MET A 226 -4.01 -1.11 -11.82
N PRO A 227 -2.98 -1.26 -12.66
CA PRO A 227 -3.14 -1.78 -14.01
C PRO A 227 -3.64 -3.23 -14.03
N ASN A 228 -4.65 -3.48 -14.87
CA ASN A 228 -5.20 -4.81 -15.13
C ASN A 228 -4.13 -5.72 -15.76
N LEU A 229 -4.06 -6.96 -15.28
CA LEU A 229 -3.09 -7.97 -15.70
C LEU A 229 -3.49 -8.78 -16.95
N LYS A 230 -4.68 -8.55 -17.50
CA LYS A 230 -5.21 -9.22 -18.68
C LYS A 230 -4.37 -8.85 -19.91
N PRO A 231 -3.81 -9.83 -20.65
CA PRO A 231 -3.06 -9.54 -21.86
C PRO A 231 -3.91 -8.83 -22.91
N GLY A 232 -3.39 -7.76 -23.48
CA GLY A 232 -4.05 -7.03 -24.56
C GLY A 232 -3.43 -5.68 -24.85
N LYS A 233 -3.91 -5.05 -25.93
CA LYS A 233 -3.39 -3.77 -26.43
C LYS A 233 -3.75 -2.59 -25.52
N ASN A 234 -4.81 -2.73 -24.73
CA ASN A 234 -5.28 -1.68 -23.82
C ASN A 234 -4.56 -1.79 -22.48
N THR A 235 -4.27 -0.64 -21.88
CA THR A 235 -3.84 -0.53 -20.49
C THR A 235 -4.99 0.04 -19.72
N VAL A 236 -5.70 -0.84 -19.02
CA VAL A 236 -6.82 -0.50 -18.14
C VAL A 236 -6.28 -0.40 -16.73
N VAL A 237 -6.55 0.69 -16.04
CA VAL A 237 -6.06 0.96 -14.68
C VAL A 237 -7.27 1.33 -13.83
N MET A 238 -7.49 0.62 -12.73
CA MET A 238 -8.39 1.10 -11.69
C MET A 238 -7.63 2.12 -10.84
N GLY A 239 -8.30 3.18 -10.42
CA GLY A 239 -7.76 4.14 -9.48
C GLY A 239 -8.74 4.30 -8.32
N ASN A 240 -8.24 4.16 -7.11
CA ASN A 240 -9.04 4.30 -5.90
C ASN A 240 -8.78 5.68 -5.32
N GLU A 241 -9.85 6.46 -5.14
CA GLU A 241 -9.78 7.76 -4.50
C GLU A 241 -10.21 7.66 -3.04
N ASP A 242 -9.28 7.82 -2.10
CA ASP A 242 -9.63 8.06 -0.70
C ASP A 242 -10.03 9.52 -0.50
N GLY A 243 -11.25 9.81 -0.94
CA GLY A 243 -11.90 11.09 -0.74
C GLY A 243 -12.59 11.16 0.63
N SER A 244 -13.65 11.94 0.75
CA SER A 244 -14.42 11.98 2.00
C SER A 244 -15.43 10.83 2.10
N ALA A 245 -16.01 10.64 3.29
CA ALA A 245 -17.15 9.74 3.54
C ALA A 245 -18.31 9.88 2.54
N THR A 246 -18.44 11.06 1.96
CA THR A 246 -19.53 11.50 1.09
C THR A 246 -19.03 12.08 -0.23
N ASP A 247 -17.78 11.80 -0.61
CA ASP A 247 -17.22 12.24 -1.89
C ASP A 247 -15.95 11.45 -2.18
N SER A 248 -16.11 10.25 -2.71
CA SER A 248 -15.02 9.38 -3.13
C SER A 248 -15.49 8.57 -4.34
N GLN A 249 -14.67 8.47 -5.37
CA GLN A 249 -15.02 7.78 -6.61
C GLN A 249 -14.06 6.63 -6.93
N LEU A 250 -14.60 5.60 -7.60
CA LEU A 250 -13.79 4.57 -8.23
C LEU A 250 -13.48 4.96 -9.69
N PHE A 251 -12.22 5.24 -9.98
CA PHE A 251 -11.75 5.67 -11.30
C PHE A 251 -11.37 4.48 -12.19
N MET A 252 -11.47 4.72 -13.49
CA MET A 252 -10.90 3.84 -14.50
C MET A 252 -10.24 4.65 -15.61
N TYR A 253 -8.96 4.38 -15.83
CA TYR A 253 -8.21 4.90 -16.97
C TYR A 253 -8.05 3.82 -18.04
N VAL A 254 -8.21 4.19 -19.30
CA VAL A 254 -8.03 3.30 -20.46
C VAL A 254 -7.10 3.93 -21.48
N GLY A 255 -5.85 3.46 -21.51
CA GLY A 255 -4.84 3.84 -22.49
C GLY A 255 -4.52 2.74 -23.49
N THR A 256 -3.64 3.02 -24.44
CA THR A 256 -3.22 2.07 -25.48
C THR A 256 -1.72 1.90 -25.48
N LYS A 257 -1.25 0.66 -25.37
CA LYS A 257 0.19 0.32 -25.43
C LYS A 257 0.78 0.72 -26.79
N THR A 258 1.97 1.30 -26.77
CA THR A 258 2.67 1.80 -27.96
C THR A 258 4.03 1.11 -28.14
N THR A 259 4.70 1.36 -29.26
CA THR A 259 6.02 0.78 -29.60
C THR A 259 7.19 1.73 -29.29
N SER A 260 6.93 2.99 -28.97
CA SER A 260 7.92 4.07 -28.87
C SER A 260 7.63 5.01 -27.71
N GLY A 261 8.60 5.85 -27.36
CA GLY A 261 8.51 6.79 -26.23
C GLY A 261 9.16 6.26 -24.96
N THR A 262 8.84 6.90 -23.83
CA THR A 262 9.29 6.51 -22.49
C THR A 262 8.72 5.14 -22.09
N PHE A 263 9.13 4.61 -20.93
CA PHE A 263 8.53 3.39 -20.40
C PHE A 263 7.01 3.53 -20.19
N ALA A 264 6.55 4.70 -19.72
CA ALA A 264 5.13 4.97 -19.50
C ALA A 264 4.35 5.15 -20.82
N ASP A 265 4.94 5.79 -21.84
CA ASP A 265 4.31 5.90 -23.17
C ASP A 265 4.13 4.52 -23.81
N LYS A 266 5.17 3.68 -23.74
CA LYS A 266 5.11 2.30 -24.22
C LYS A 266 4.05 1.51 -23.49
N ALA A 267 4.04 1.60 -22.15
CA ALA A 267 3.04 0.98 -21.30
C ALA A 267 1.61 1.51 -21.51
N GLY A 268 1.42 2.60 -22.27
CA GLY A 268 0.10 3.18 -22.52
C GLY A 268 -0.49 3.91 -21.31
N LEU A 269 0.36 4.47 -20.44
CA LEU A 269 -0.04 5.19 -19.22
C LEU A 269 -0.20 6.71 -19.46
N THR A 270 0.10 7.22 -20.65
CA THR A 270 0.16 8.67 -20.95
C THR A 270 -0.82 9.13 -22.02
N ASN A 271 -1.62 8.25 -22.61
CA ASN A 271 -2.44 8.53 -23.81
C ASN A 271 -3.93 8.19 -23.71
N GLY A 272 -4.39 7.75 -22.55
CA GLY A 272 -5.74 7.24 -22.35
C GLY A 272 -6.82 8.26 -22.00
N GLU A 273 -8.00 7.70 -21.78
CA GLU A 273 -9.22 8.39 -21.34
C GLU A 273 -9.56 8.00 -19.89
N LEU A 274 -10.03 8.99 -19.12
CA LEU A 274 -10.40 8.82 -17.72
C LEU A 274 -11.90 8.69 -17.56
N HIS A 275 -12.32 7.81 -16.66
CA HIS A 275 -13.72 7.53 -16.35
C HIS A 275 -13.91 7.35 -14.85
N VAL A 276 -15.15 7.47 -14.39
CA VAL A 276 -15.59 7.12 -13.03
C VAL A 276 -16.68 6.06 -13.11
N LEU A 277 -16.70 5.14 -12.15
CA LEU A 277 -17.73 4.12 -12.03
C LEU A 277 -19.10 4.78 -11.80
N ASN A 278 -20.12 4.34 -12.55
CA ASN A 278 -21.49 4.80 -12.41
C ASN A 278 -22.48 3.62 -12.37
N ILE A 279 -23.39 3.66 -11.39
CA ILE A 279 -24.53 2.75 -11.27
C ILE A 279 -25.81 3.57 -11.46
N ALA A 280 -26.61 3.19 -12.45
CA ALA A 280 -27.81 3.93 -12.79
C ALA A 280 -28.78 4.06 -11.60
N ASN A 281 -29.18 5.29 -11.28
CA ASN A 281 -30.07 5.65 -10.17
C ASN A 281 -29.53 5.34 -8.76
N ILE A 282 -28.22 5.08 -8.62
CA ILE A 282 -27.56 4.92 -7.32
C ILE A 282 -26.55 6.04 -7.16
N ALA A 283 -26.92 7.03 -6.35
CA ALA A 283 -26.08 8.21 -6.13
C ALA A 283 -24.87 7.92 -5.25
N ASN A 284 -25.03 7.08 -4.21
CA ASN A 284 -23.99 6.84 -3.21
C ASN A 284 -24.02 5.45 -2.56
N ASP A 285 -23.03 5.16 -1.71
CA ASP A 285 -22.89 3.91 -0.95
C ASP A 285 -24.17 3.54 -0.17
N ASN A 286 -24.74 4.50 0.57
CA ASN A 286 -25.99 4.29 1.31
C ASN A 286 -27.16 3.89 0.39
N ALA A 287 -27.27 4.50 -0.79
CA ALA A 287 -28.28 4.12 -1.78
C ALA A 287 -28.04 2.71 -2.35
N PHE A 288 -26.78 2.32 -2.55
CA PHE A 288 -26.43 0.95 -2.95
C PHE A 288 -26.85 -0.06 -1.88
N ARG A 289 -26.46 0.17 -0.63
CA ARG A 289 -26.78 -0.70 0.52
C ARG A 289 -28.28 -0.86 0.70
N ALA A 290 -29.05 0.22 0.56
CA ALA A 290 -30.51 0.18 0.64
C ALA A 290 -31.18 -0.56 -0.52
N THR A 291 -30.65 -0.42 -1.74
CA THR A 291 -31.29 -0.96 -2.97
C THR A 291 -30.88 -2.40 -3.24
N TYR A 292 -29.59 -2.68 -3.24
CA TYR A 292 -29.01 -3.99 -3.55
C TYR A 292 -28.67 -4.73 -2.26
N GLY A 293 -27.94 -4.08 -1.36
CA GLY A 293 -27.39 -4.69 -0.16
C GLY A 293 -26.32 -5.75 -0.47
N LYS A 294 -25.96 -6.53 0.54
CA LYS A 294 -24.91 -7.54 0.46
C LYS A 294 -25.23 -8.65 -0.56
N ASN A 295 -24.21 -9.09 -1.30
CA ASN A 295 -24.20 -10.20 -2.27
C ASN A 295 -25.23 -10.08 -3.40
N LYS A 296 -25.65 -8.86 -3.77
CA LYS A 296 -26.51 -8.63 -4.93
C LYS A 296 -25.80 -7.76 -5.97
N PRO A 297 -25.62 -8.25 -7.20
CA PRO A 297 -24.92 -7.51 -8.23
C PRO A 297 -25.75 -6.35 -8.78
N ALA A 298 -25.12 -5.18 -8.93
CA ALA A 298 -25.62 -4.04 -9.68
C ALA A 298 -24.87 -3.90 -11.01
N ASP A 299 -25.57 -3.51 -12.08
CA ASP A 299 -24.93 -3.23 -13.36
C ASP A 299 -24.17 -1.90 -13.30
N VAL A 300 -22.94 -1.92 -13.81
CA VAL A 300 -22.00 -0.81 -13.80
C VAL A 300 -21.71 -0.35 -15.22
N THR A 301 -21.67 0.96 -15.40
CA THR A 301 -21.04 1.62 -16.55
C THR A 301 -19.89 2.51 -16.07
N PHE A 302 -19.05 2.95 -17.00
CA PHE A 302 -17.97 3.89 -16.71
C PHE A 302 -18.22 5.19 -17.46
N ALA A 303 -18.53 6.25 -16.72
CA ALA A 303 -18.82 7.56 -17.27
C ALA A 303 -17.52 8.32 -17.51
N LYS A 304 -17.31 8.80 -18.74
CA LYS A 304 -16.12 9.56 -19.11
C LYS A 304 -16.04 10.88 -18.36
N THR A 305 -14.87 11.16 -17.79
CA THR A 305 -14.63 12.31 -16.91
C THR A 305 -13.40 13.12 -17.35
N THR A 306 -13.26 14.35 -16.84
CA THR A 306 -12.15 15.24 -17.21
C THR A 306 -10.89 14.93 -16.40
N TRP A 307 -9.73 15.11 -17.04
CA TRP A 307 -8.40 15.18 -16.39
C TRP A 307 -7.76 16.57 -16.56
N GLU A 308 -8.49 17.50 -17.18
CA GLU A 308 -8.07 18.88 -17.40
C GLU A 308 -8.76 19.83 -16.40
N GLY A 309 -8.07 20.93 -16.08
CA GLY A 309 -8.51 21.92 -15.08
C GLY A 309 -7.73 21.81 -13.78
N ASP A 310 -8.05 22.67 -12.83
CA ASP A 310 -7.57 22.56 -11.45
C ASP A 310 -8.27 21.41 -10.70
N ILE A 311 -7.75 21.08 -9.52
CA ILE A 311 -8.26 19.98 -8.69
C ILE A 311 -9.77 20.12 -8.45
N LYS A 312 -10.23 21.33 -8.09
CA LYS A 312 -11.64 21.60 -7.79
C LYS A 312 -12.55 21.38 -9.01
N THR A 313 -12.11 21.78 -10.19
CA THR A 313 -12.87 21.59 -11.43
C THR A 313 -12.97 20.12 -11.78
N GLN A 314 -11.89 19.36 -11.60
CA GLN A 314 -11.88 17.92 -11.83
C GLN A 314 -12.82 17.21 -10.84
N ALA A 315 -12.65 17.42 -9.53
CA ALA A 315 -13.48 16.81 -8.49
C ALA A 315 -14.99 17.05 -8.72
N ALA A 316 -15.38 18.27 -9.09
CA ALA A 316 -16.78 18.58 -9.39
C ALA A 316 -17.34 17.81 -10.60
N ASP A 317 -16.53 17.57 -11.64
CA ASP A 317 -16.93 16.78 -12.81
C ASP A 317 -16.98 15.28 -12.50
N HIS A 318 -16.05 14.80 -11.67
CA HIS A 318 -15.96 13.42 -11.20
C HIS A 318 -17.20 13.04 -10.38
N ALA A 319 -17.50 13.82 -9.34
CA ALA A 319 -18.67 13.64 -8.48
C ALA A 319 -20.00 13.75 -9.25
N ALA A 320 -20.10 14.63 -10.24
CA ALA A 320 -21.32 14.79 -11.04
C ALA A 320 -21.64 13.58 -11.94
N LYS A 321 -20.67 12.68 -12.18
CA LYS A 321 -20.78 11.56 -13.12
C LYS A 321 -20.64 10.19 -12.46
N GLY A 322 -19.90 10.11 -11.35
CA GLY A 322 -19.66 8.88 -10.62
C GLY A 322 -20.79 8.54 -9.65
N THR A 323 -20.84 7.27 -9.25
CA THR A 323 -21.46 6.89 -7.98
C THR A 323 -20.47 7.19 -6.85
N GLU A 324 -20.94 7.89 -5.83
CA GLU A 324 -20.17 8.22 -4.63
C GLU A 324 -20.02 6.99 -3.73
N PHE A 325 -18.80 6.74 -3.27
CA PHE A 325 -18.48 5.72 -2.27
C PHE A 325 -17.97 6.42 -1.00
N SER A 326 -17.74 5.62 0.04
CA SER A 326 -17.37 6.11 1.36
C SER A 326 -15.92 5.79 1.64
N ARG A 327 -15.02 6.65 1.16
CA ARG A 327 -13.56 6.50 1.30
C ARG A 327 -13.06 5.20 0.69
N VAL A 328 -13.00 5.16 -0.65
CA VAL A 328 -12.46 4.01 -1.39
C VAL A 328 -10.97 3.92 -1.11
N GLU A 329 -10.59 2.95 -0.30
CA GLU A 329 -9.19 2.66 -0.02
C GLU A 329 -8.66 1.61 -1.01
N ASP A 330 -7.75 0.74 -0.56
CA ASP A 330 -6.97 -0.16 -1.37
C ASP A 330 -7.80 -1.15 -2.19
N GLY A 331 -7.14 -1.73 -3.20
CA GLY A 331 -7.76 -2.66 -4.12
C GLY A 331 -6.75 -3.51 -4.86
N GLU A 332 -7.21 -4.63 -5.39
CA GLU A 332 -6.36 -5.53 -6.17
C GLU A 332 -7.16 -6.30 -7.23
N TRP A 333 -6.55 -6.49 -8.40
CA TRP A 333 -7.06 -7.41 -9.41
C TRP A 333 -6.87 -8.85 -8.97
N ASP A 334 -7.88 -9.70 -9.16
CA ASP A 334 -7.74 -11.14 -8.92
C ASP A 334 -6.59 -11.70 -9.80
N PRO A 335 -5.53 -12.27 -9.20
CA PRO A 335 -4.36 -12.73 -9.94
C PRO A 335 -4.65 -13.93 -10.84
N THR A 336 -5.79 -14.62 -10.63
CA THR A 336 -6.22 -15.79 -11.40
C THR A 336 -7.36 -15.48 -12.37
N ASN A 337 -8.09 -14.39 -12.16
CA ASN A 337 -9.16 -13.95 -13.03
C ASN A 337 -9.07 -12.45 -13.31
N PRO A 338 -8.40 -12.02 -14.39
CA PRO A 338 -8.12 -10.61 -14.64
C PRO A 338 -9.34 -9.82 -15.16
N ASN A 339 -10.56 -10.36 -15.00
CA ASN A 339 -11.82 -9.64 -15.14
C ASN A 339 -12.44 -9.28 -13.78
N VAL A 340 -11.83 -9.69 -12.66
CA VAL A 340 -12.35 -9.44 -11.32
C VAL A 340 -11.40 -8.50 -10.59
N PHE A 341 -11.96 -7.41 -10.07
CA PHE A 341 -11.27 -6.44 -9.24
C PHE A 341 -11.95 -6.38 -7.88
N TYR A 342 -11.16 -6.30 -6.82
CA TYR A 342 -11.64 -6.12 -5.45
C TYR A 342 -11.14 -4.78 -4.92
N PHE A 343 -11.93 -4.15 -4.07
CA PHE A 343 -11.52 -2.96 -3.34
C PHE A 343 -12.28 -2.86 -2.02
N VAL A 344 -11.80 -2.02 -1.12
CA VAL A 344 -12.48 -1.71 0.12
C VAL A 344 -12.99 -0.26 0.14
N THR A 345 -13.96 -0.03 1.02
CA THR A 345 -14.28 1.30 1.51
C THR A 345 -14.01 1.29 3.00
N THR A 346 -13.18 2.18 3.54
CA THR A 346 -12.84 2.15 4.98
C THR A 346 -14.01 2.51 5.87
N GLU A 347 -15.01 3.23 5.36
CA GLU A 347 -16.24 3.49 6.09
C GLU A 347 -17.50 3.26 5.27
N SER A 348 -18.65 3.42 5.92
CA SER A 348 -19.96 3.06 5.37
C SER A 348 -20.92 4.25 5.33
N ASN A 349 -20.37 5.46 5.43
CA ASN A 349 -21.14 6.70 5.63
C ASN A 349 -22.23 6.53 6.71
N LYS A 350 -21.79 5.99 7.86
CA LYS A 350 -22.60 5.79 9.05
C LYS A 350 -23.78 4.81 8.88
N ASP A 351 -23.64 3.80 8.02
CA ASP A 351 -24.62 2.71 7.96
C ASP A 351 -24.82 2.11 9.36
N ALA A 352 -26.07 1.91 9.76
CA ALA A 352 -26.41 1.49 11.12
C ALA A 352 -25.97 0.06 11.44
N GLY A 353 -25.84 -0.79 10.42
CA GLY A 353 -25.31 -2.14 10.56
C GLY A 353 -23.80 -2.14 10.75
N ALA A 354 -23.09 -1.44 9.87
CA ALA A 354 -21.64 -1.35 9.87
C ALA A 354 -21.07 -0.60 11.09
N THR A 355 -21.78 0.39 11.61
CA THR A 355 -21.37 1.18 12.80
C THR A 355 -21.82 0.58 14.12
N LYS A 356 -22.46 -0.59 14.09
CA LYS A 356 -22.87 -1.28 15.32
C LYS A 356 -21.62 -1.68 16.12
N ASP A 357 -21.65 -1.39 17.42
CA ASP A 357 -20.61 -1.77 18.37
C ASP A 357 -20.22 -3.25 18.21
N ASN A 358 -18.91 -3.49 18.27
CA ASN A 358 -18.39 -4.84 18.40
C ASN A 358 -18.78 -5.36 19.79
N PRO A 359 -19.54 -6.48 19.90
CA PRO A 359 -19.96 -7.01 21.19
C PRO A 359 -18.79 -7.39 22.12
N SER A 360 -17.58 -7.65 21.59
CA SER A 360 -16.40 -7.90 22.42
C SER A 360 -15.71 -6.63 22.92
N GLU A 361 -16.07 -5.46 22.40
CA GLU A 361 -15.45 -4.17 22.68
C GLU A 361 -16.53 -3.07 22.88
N PRO A 362 -17.43 -3.23 23.87
CA PRO A 362 -18.57 -2.34 24.04
C PRO A 362 -18.12 -0.89 24.29
N GLY A 363 -18.72 0.05 23.55
CA GLY A 363 -18.43 1.49 23.67
C GLY A 363 -17.21 1.98 22.89
N ILE A 364 -16.44 1.10 22.25
CA ILE A 364 -15.41 1.49 21.28
C ILE A 364 -16.10 1.76 19.94
N LYS A 365 -16.01 3.00 19.45
CA LYS A 365 -16.62 3.40 18.18
C LYS A 365 -15.90 2.74 17.02
N ARG A 366 -16.68 2.31 16.03
CA ARG A 366 -16.16 1.60 14.89
C ARG A 366 -17.02 1.84 13.65
N ASP A 367 -16.45 1.68 12.47
CA ASP A 367 -17.17 1.60 11.20
C ASP A 367 -16.62 0.41 10.41
N GLY A 368 -17.52 -0.41 9.87
CA GLY A 368 -17.18 -1.65 9.18
C GLY A 368 -16.81 -1.51 7.73
N GLY A 369 -17.01 -0.34 7.15
CA GLY A 369 -16.68 -0.14 5.77
C GLY A 369 -17.43 -1.08 4.84
N GLY A 370 -16.73 -1.50 3.80
CA GLY A 370 -17.23 -2.47 2.84
C GLY A 370 -16.10 -3.17 2.11
N PHE A 371 -16.33 -4.41 1.71
CA PHE A 371 -15.45 -5.13 0.78
C PHE A 371 -16.23 -5.45 -0.48
N TRP A 372 -15.73 -4.99 -1.62
CA TRP A 372 -16.46 -4.95 -2.89
C TRP A 372 -15.80 -5.84 -3.94
N ARG A 373 -16.62 -6.40 -4.82
CA ARG A 373 -16.18 -7.12 -6.01
C ARG A 373 -16.78 -6.51 -7.26
N LEU A 374 -15.92 -6.12 -8.19
CA LEU A 374 -16.26 -5.61 -9.51
C LEU A 374 -15.87 -6.66 -10.57
N THR A 375 -16.86 -7.22 -11.25
CA THR A 375 -16.67 -8.25 -12.28
C THR A 375 -16.96 -7.67 -13.66
N PHE A 376 -15.92 -7.43 -14.43
CA PHE A 376 -16.00 -6.95 -15.81
C PHE A 376 -16.53 -8.04 -16.73
N VAL A 377 -17.30 -7.62 -17.75
CA VAL A 377 -17.58 -8.51 -18.90
C VAL A 377 -16.27 -8.89 -19.59
N ASP A 378 -15.38 -7.90 -19.78
CA ASP A 378 -14.02 -8.10 -20.28
C ASP A 378 -13.12 -6.95 -19.78
N GLY A 379 -12.11 -7.26 -18.96
CA GLY A 379 -11.15 -6.29 -18.41
C GLY A 379 -10.26 -5.58 -19.45
N GLN A 380 -10.28 -6.00 -20.72
CA GLN A 380 -9.64 -5.27 -21.84
C GLN A 380 -10.64 -4.44 -22.66
N LYS A 381 -11.93 -4.60 -22.41
CA LYS A 381 -13.04 -3.90 -23.07
C LYS A 381 -14.05 -3.41 -22.03
N PRO A 382 -13.63 -2.49 -21.15
CA PRO A 382 -14.46 -2.06 -20.04
C PRO A 382 -15.72 -1.30 -20.48
N GLU A 383 -15.80 -0.85 -21.75
CA GLU A 383 -17.01 -0.29 -22.34
C GLU A 383 -18.19 -1.27 -22.39
N LEU A 384 -17.94 -2.58 -22.25
CA LEU A 384 -18.98 -3.60 -22.12
C LEU A 384 -19.63 -3.63 -20.74
N GLY A 385 -19.12 -2.83 -19.79
CA GLY A 385 -19.62 -2.75 -18.43
C GLY A 385 -19.11 -3.84 -17.49
N ALA A 386 -19.61 -3.79 -16.27
CA ALA A 386 -19.25 -4.69 -15.18
C ALA A 386 -20.44 -4.92 -14.25
N LYS A 387 -20.25 -5.78 -13.24
CA LYS A 387 -21.18 -5.96 -12.12
C LYS A 387 -20.47 -5.67 -10.81
N LEU A 388 -21.05 -4.82 -9.97
CA LEU A 388 -20.56 -4.53 -8.63
C LEU A 388 -21.37 -5.29 -7.57
N GLU A 389 -20.68 -5.92 -6.63
CA GLU A 389 -21.26 -6.64 -5.49
C GLU A 389 -20.57 -6.25 -4.17
N LEU A 390 -21.36 -5.93 -3.14
CA LEU A 390 -20.87 -5.78 -1.76
C LEU A 390 -20.75 -7.16 -1.10
N LEU A 391 -19.54 -7.62 -0.82
CA LEU A 391 -19.28 -8.95 -0.25
C LEU A 391 -19.20 -8.97 1.27
N LEU A 392 -18.71 -7.90 1.89
CA LEU A 392 -18.78 -7.66 3.33
C LEU A 392 -19.41 -6.28 3.53
N ASP A 393 -20.46 -6.20 4.34
CA ASP A 393 -21.15 -4.93 4.62
C ASP A 393 -20.80 -4.32 5.98
N GLY A 394 -19.85 -4.93 6.71
CA GLY A 394 -19.34 -4.45 7.99
C GLY A 394 -20.09 -5.01 9.20
N THR A 395 -21.14 -5.82 8.98
CA THR A 395 -21.94 -6.43 10.04
C THR A 395 -21.40 -7.79 10.51
N GLU A 396 -20.46 -8.37 9.76
CA GLU A 396 -19.95 -9.71 9.99
C GLU A 396 -18.95 -9.73 11.15
N ALA A 397 -19.03 -10.75 12.00
CA ALA A 397 -17.94 -11.04 12.93
C ALA A 397 -16.66 -11.38 12.12
N PRO A 398 -15.48 -10.85 12.50
CA PRO A 398 -15.13 -10.26 13.79
C PRO A 398 -15.29 -8.72 13.88
N TYR A 399 -16.24 -8.15 13.13
CA TYR A 399 -16.59 -6.72 13.10
C TYR A 399 -15.40 -5.85 12.70
N LEU A 400 -15.00 -5.96 11.43
CA LEU A 400 -13.87 -5.21 10.84
C LEU A 400 -13.95 -3.74 11.20
N SER A 401 -12.90 -3.08 11.66
CA SER A 401 -12.88 -1.65 11.93
C SER A 401 -12.00 -0.95 10.92
N LYS A 402 -12.60 -0.11 10.07
CA LYS A 402 -11.88 0.70 9.08
C LYS A 402 -10.96 -0.14 8.18
N PRO A 403 -11.51 -1.06 7.35
CA PRO A 403 -10.70 -1.85 6.44
C PRO A 403 -10.04 -0.94 5.40
N ASP A 404 -8.73 -1.07 5.25
CA ASP A 404 -7.89 -0.13 4.51
C ASP A 404 -7.07 -0.89 3.45
N ASN A 405 -5.82 -1.28 3.73
CA ASN A 405 -5.06 -2.07 2.76
C ASN A 405 -5.56 -3.50 2.57
N MET A 406 -5.34 -4.04 1.37
CA MET A 406 -5.72 -5.40 1.05
C MET A 406 -4.81 -6.10 0.05
N THR A 407 -4.78 -7.43 0.12
CA THR A 407 -4.26 -8.26 -0.97
C THR A 407 -5.11 -9.51 -1.17
N ILE A 408 -5.00 -10.13 -2.34
CA ILE A 408 -5.64 -11.41 -2.65
C ILE A 408 -4.63 -12.44 -3.16
N THR A 409 -4.66 -13.63 -2.57
CA THR A 409 -3.80 -14.73 -2.97
C THR A 409 -4.28 -15.41 -4.26
N ALA A 410 -3.39 -16.15 -4.91
CA ALA A 410 -3.75 -16.99 -6.06
C ALA A 410 -4.79 -18.09 -5.74
N ASP A 411 -4.96 -18.49 -4.48
CA ASP A 411 -6.02 -19.41 -4.05
C ASP A 411 -7.33 -18.69 -3.61
N GLY A 412 -7.39 -17.37 -3.83
CA GLY A 412 -8.58 -16.56 -3.64
C GLY A 412 -8.87 -16.21 -2.19
N ILE A 413 -7.86 -16.18 -1.32
CA ILE A 413 -7.97 -15.69 0.05
C ILE A 413 -7.59 -14.22 0.07
N VAL A 414 -8.45 -13.39 0.64
CA VAL A 414 -8.24 -11.96 0.78
C VAL A 414 -7.68 -11.69 2.18
N LEU A 415 -6.68 -10.83 2.29
CA LEU A 415 -6.19 -10.30 3.55
C LEU A 415 -6.58 -8.82 3.58
N LEU A 416 -7.21 -8.41 4.67
CA LEU A 416 -7.66 -7.04 4.93
C LEU A 416 -6.87 -6.51 6.13
N GLN A 417 -6.31 -5.32 6.01
CA GLN A 417 -5.66 -4.60 7.09
C GLN A 417 -6.62 -3.53 7.63
N GLU A 418 -6.58 -3.30 8.93
CA GLU A 418 -7.38 -2.26 9.57
C GLU A 418 -6.52 -1.02 9.84
N ASP A 419 -7.06 0.16 9.51
CA ASP A 419 -6.60 1.47 10.00
C ASP A 419 -7.75 2.17 10.76
N PRO A 420 -7.91 1.91 12.06
CA PRO A 420 -8.96 2.56 12.83
C PRO A 420 -8.65 4.05 13.14
N GLY A 421 -7.48 4.56 12.76
CA GLY A 421 -6.89 5.81 13.23
C GLY A 421 -6.73 5.85 14.74
N TYR A 422 -6.66 7.05 15.33
CA TYR A 422 -6.61 7.26 16.79
C TYR A 422 -7.85 6.71 17.52
N ASN A 423 -7.85 5.40 17.82
CA ASN A 423 -8.99 4.62 18.29
C ASN A 423 -8.56 3.56 19.31
N ASP A 424 -9.44 3.22 20.26
CA ASP A 424 -9.11 2.27 21.34
C ASP A 424 -9.14 0.81 20.88
N HIS A 425 -9.68 0.55 19.68
CA HIS A 425 -9.60 -0.74 19.01
C HIS A 425 -8.17 -1.02 18.56
N VAL A 426 -7.65 -2.20 18.88
CA VAL A 426 -6.31 -2.62 18.44
C VAL A 426 -6.40 -3.21 17.04
N ALA A 427 -5.72 -2.58 16.08
CA ALA A 427 -5.84 -2.94 14.66
C ALA A 427 -5.37 -4.37 14.34
N ARG A 428 -5.97 -4.98 13.31
CA ARG A 428 -5.73 -6.38 12.92
C ARG A 428 -5.45 -6.54 11.44
N ILE A 429 -4.95 -7.74 11.12
CA ILE A 429 -5.01 -8.30 9.77
C ILE A 429 -6.03 -9.44 9.79
N VAL A 430 -7.04 -9.36 8.93
CA VAL A 430 -8.16 -10.30 8.87
C VAL A 430 -8.18 -10.99 7.51
N ALA A 431 -8.17 -12.31 7.51
CA ALA A 431 -8.35 -13.12 6.32
C ALA A 431 -9.84 -13.31 6.02
N PHE A 432 -10.22 -13.10 4.76
CA PHE A 432 -11.55 -13.35 4.22
C PHE A 432 -11.48 -14.39 3.11
N ARG A 433 -12.45 -15.32 3.11
CA ARG A 433 -12.58 -16.36 2.10
C ARG A 433 -13.89 -16.20 1.33
N PRO A 434 -13.87 -15.52 0.16
CA PRO A 434 -15.07 -15.19 -0.60
C PRO A 434 -15.98 -16.39 -0.93
N LYS A 435 -15.41 -17.57 -1.18
CA LYS A 435 -16.18 -18.75 -1.61
C LYS A 435 -17.22 -19.24 -0.58
N ASP A 436 -16.98 -18.99 0.71
CA ASP A 436 -17.86 -19.44 1.80
C ASP A 436 -18.09 -18.37 2.88
N GLY A 437 -17.62 -17.15 2.65
CA GLY A 437 -17.90 -15.99 3.50
C GLY A 437 -17.20 -16.02 4.86
N LYS A 438 -16.18 -16.86 5.06
CA LYS A 438 -15.50 -16.98 6.35
C LYS A 438 -14.49 -15.85 6.57
N LEU A 439 -14.48 -15.31 7.79
CA LEU A 439 -13.52 -14.34 8.30
C LEU A 439 -12.73 -14.93 9.46
N ALA A 440 -11.44 -14.59 9.56
CA ALA A 440 -10.58 -14.98 10.68
C ALA A 440 -9.44 -13.98 10.86
N THR A 441 -9.17 -13.56 12.08
CA THR A 441 -7.99 -12.74 12.41
C THR A 441 -6.73 -13.59 12.28
N VAL A 442 -5.73 -13.10 11.54
CA VAL A 442 -4.44 -13.79 11.36
C VAL A 442 -3.29 -13.11 12.09
N ALA A 443 -3.40 -11.80 12.30
CA ALA A 443 -2.46 -11.01 13.08
C ALA A 443 -3.20 -9.86 13.79
N GLU A 444 -2.62 -9.36 14.88
CA GLU A 444 -3.14 -8.25 15.67
C GLU A 444 -1.96 -7.43 16.18
N PHE A 445 -2.11 -6.10 16.23
CA PHE A 445 -1.15 -5.27 16.94
C PHE A 445 -1.05 -5.68 18.40
N ASN A 446 0.15 -5.63 18.97
CA ASN A 446 0.39 -6.13 20.31
C ASN A 446 -0.29 -5.22 21.36
N PRO A 447 -1.31 -5.70 22.09
CA PRO A 447 -2.07 -4.84 23.00
C PRO A 447 -1.22 -4.25 24.14
N ASP A 448 -0.07 -4.84 24.48
CA ASP A 448 0.86 -4.25 25.46
C ASP A 448 1.40 -2.88 25.02
N TYR A 449 1.53 -2.64 23.72
CA TYR A 449 2.01 -1.40 23.13
C TYR A 449 0.88 -0.50 22.62
N PHE A 450 -0.25 -1.07 22.20
CA PHE A 450 -1.28 -0.34 21.44
C PHE A 450 -2.65 -0.23 22.12
N ALA A 451 -2.92 -1.01 23.17
CA ALA A 451 -4.09 -0.73 24.01
C ALA A 451 -3.76 0.37 25.02
N LYS A 452 -4.69 1.30 25.29
CA LYS A 452 -4.51 2.37 26.30
C LYS A 452 -4.10 1.87 27.69
N THR A 453 -4.49 0.64 28.02
CA THR A 453 -4.19 -0.02 29.30
C THR A 453 -2.94 -0.89 29.24
N GLY A 454 -2.28 -0.95 28.10
CA GLY A 454 -1.07 -1.73 27.84
C GLY A 454 0.09 -1.29 28.72
N SER A 455 0.85 -2.28 29.22
CA SER A 455 1.95 -2.03 30.17
C SER A 455 3.14 -1.29 29.56
N LYS A 456 3.23 -1.25 28.22
CA LYS A 456 4.31 -0.65 27.43
C LYS A 456 3.76 0.35 26.42
N PHE A 457 2.61 0.96 26.71
CA PHE A 457 1.87 1.84 25.80
C PHE A 457 2.76 2.82 25.01
N ILE A 458 2.59 2.82 23.69
CA ILE A 458 3.25 3.71 22.74
C ILE A 458 2.25 4.73 22.19
N THR A 459 1.17 4.23 21.59
CA THR A 459 0.12 5.01 20.93
C THR A 459 -1.13 4.15 20.73
N VAL A 460 -2.26 4.77 20.37
CA VAL A 460 -3.50 4.12 19.89
C VAL A 460 -3.77 4.46 18.41
N ASP A 461 -2.72 4.84 17.72
CA ASP A 461 -2.73 5.39 16.37
C ASP A 461 -1.72 4.55 15.58
N GLU A 462 -2.09 3.30 15.40
CA GLU A 462 -1.34 2.28 14.70
C GLU A 462 -2.17 1.69 13.57
N GLU A 463 -1.48 1.38 12.49
CA GLU A 463 -2.10 0.76 11.33
C GLU A 463 -1.08 -0.15 10.64
N SER A 464 -1.57 -1.23 10.06
CA SER A 464 -0.74 -2.06 9.20
C SER A 464 -1.10 -1.74 7.76
N SER A 465 -0.09 -1.62 6.90
CA SER A 465 -0.31 -1.19 5.52
C SER A 465 0.50 -2.03 4.52
N GLY A 466 0.21 -1.83 3.23
CA GLY A 466 1.02 -2.25 2.10
C GLY A 466 1.19 -3.77 1.98
N ILE A 467 0.22 -4.57 2.41
CA ILE A 467 0.31 -6.02 2.32
C ILE A 467 0.35 -6.49 0.86
N ILE A 468 1.28 -7.39 0.55
CA ILE A 468 1.42 -8.00 -0.78
C ILE A 468 1.61 -9.51 -0.68
N ASP A 469 0.98 -10.28 -1.59
CA ASP A 469 1.29 -11.70 -1.76
C ASP A 469 2.72 -11.89 -2.33
N ALA A 470 3.61 -12.37 -1.48
CA ALA A 470 5.01 -12.68 -1.77
C ALA A 470 5.27 -14.18 -1.94
N THR A 471 4.22 -15.01 -2.00
CA THR A 471 4.31 -16.48 -2.03
C THR A 471 5.18 -16.95 -3.19
N SER A 472 4.96 -16.43 -4.40
CA SER A 472 5.76 -16.79 -5.58
C SER A 472 7.24 -16.40 -5.48
N LEU A 473 7.56 -15.44 -4.60
CA LEU A 473 8.93 -14.98 -4.36
C LEU A 473 9.61 -15.79 -3.26
N VAL A 474 8.89 -16.25 -2.24
CA VAL A 474 9.51 -16.82 -1.02
C VAL A 474 9.36 -18.33 -0.93
N ALA A 475 8.23 -18.88 -1.38
CA ALA A 475 7.93 -20.30 -1.28
C ALA A 475 8.95 -21.14 -2.07
N LYS A 476 9.40 -22.23 -1.46
CA LYS A 476 10.28 -23.20 -2.12
C LYS A 476 9.44 -24.28 -2.81
N ALA A 477 10.07 -25.03 -3.72
CA ALA A 477 9.41 -26.17 -4.33
C ALA A 477 8.89 -27.15 -3.25
N GLY A 478 7.59 -27.45 -3.29
CA GLY A 478 6.91 -28.32 -2.31
C GLY A 478 6.43 -27.61 -1.04
N ASP A 479 6.69 -26.32 -0.88
CA ASP A 479 6.11 -25.51 0.19
C ASP A 479 4.70 -25.06 -0.19
N SER A 480 3.72 -25.41 0.64
CA SER A 480 2.31 -25.04 0.46
C SER A 480 1.89 -23.82 1.30
N SER A 481 2.83 -23.18 1.98
CA SER A 481 2.54 -21.99 2.80
C SER A 481 2.36 -20.77 1.90
N ASN A 482 1.51 -19.84 2.33
CA ASN A 482 1.44 -18.50 1.75
C ASN A 482 2.38 -17.56 2.50
N TYR A 483 2.99 -16.63 1.78
CA TYR A 483 3.91 -15.64 2.33
C TYR A 483 3.49 -14.25 1.91
N PHE A 484 3.54 -13.30 2.85
CA PHE A 484 3.17 -11.92 2.63
C PHE A 484 4.25 -11.00 3.17
N TYR A 485 4.55 -9.93 2.46
CA TYR A 485 5.19 -8.78 3.07
C TYR A 485 4.12 -7.78 3.44
N PHE A 486 4.25 -7.16 4.61
CA PHE A 486 3.41 -6.04 5.05
C PHE A 486 4.25 -5.15 5.96
N ASN A 487 3.78 -3.93 6.22
CA ASN A 487 4.43 -2.99 7.11
C ASN A 487 3.50 -2.61 8.27
N ALA A 488 4.03 -1.83 9.21
CA ALA A 488 3.26 -1.14 10.24
C ALA A 488 3.67 0.32 10.28
N GLN A 489 2.69 1.21 10.38
CA GLN A 489 2.86 2.58 10.80
C GLN A 489 2.60 2.67 12.31
N VAL A 490 3.39 3.51 12.98
CA VAL A 490 3.29 3.73 14.42
C VAL A 490 3.34 5.23 14.65
N HIS A 491 2.17 5.85 14.65
CA HIS A 491 2.04 7.30 14.70
C HIS A 491 2.40 7.81 16.08
N THR A 492 3.50 8.56 16.11
CA THR A 492 4.09 9.12 17.32
C THR A 492 4.74 10.44 16.98
N THR A 493 4.89 11.33 17.96
CA THR A 493 5.67 12.57 17.79
C THR A 493 7.17 12.24 17.68
N GLY A 494 7.60 11.82 16.49
CA GLY A 494 8.96 11.40 16.21
C GLY A 494 9.22 9.91 16.43
N GLY A 495 9.95 9.28 15.51
CA GLY A 495 10.21 7.83 15.55
C GLY A 495 10.99 7.30 16.76
N TYR A 496 11.62 8.14 17.58
CA TYR A 496 12.29 7.68 18.80
C TYR A 496 11.29 7.10 19.81
N THR A 497 10.11 7.69 19.93
CA THR A 497 9.06 7.25 20.86
C THR A 497 8.57 5.84 20.52
N ALA A 498 8.43 5.54 19.22
CA ALA A 498 8.08 4.20 18.76
C ALA A 498 9.18 3.16 19.05
N ARG A 499 10.41 3.57 19.38
CA ARG A 499 11.56 2.68 19.55
C ARG A 499 12.01 2.60 21.03
N PRO A 500 11.22 1.98 21.92
CA PRO A 500 11.53 1.88 23.35
C PRO A 500 12.80 1.06 23.64
N ASP A 501 13.29 0.32 22.66
CA ASP A 501 14.55 -0.42 22.70
C ASP A 501 15.78 0.48 22.65
N LEU A 502 15.64 1.73 22.18
CA LEU A 502 16.74 2.67 22.11
C LEU A 502 17.05 3.26 23.48
N ILE A 503 18.23 2.91 23.99
CA ILE A 503 18.74 3.49 25.23
C ILE A 503 19.17 4.96 25.04
N THR A 504 18.80 5.78 26.03
CA THR A 504 19.07 7.21 26.24
C THR A 504 19.98 7.89 25.21
N LYS A 505 19.35 8.67 24.32
CA LYS A 505 20.02 9.71 23.52
C LYS A 505 19.88 11.08 24.21
N SER A 506 20.84 11.99 24.02
CA SER A 506 20.66 13.39 24.39
C SER A 506 19.46 14.00 23.65
N THR A 507 18.86 15.09 24.15
CA THR A 507 17.78 15.81 23.45
C THR A 507 18.15 16.12 22.00
N SER A 508 19.40 16.51 21.75
CA SER A 508 19.92 16.75 20.40
C SER A 508 20.06 15.48 19.56
N GLY A 509 20.39 14.34 20.18
CA GLY A 509 20.44 13.04 19.53
C GLY A 509 19.05 12.50 19.16
N ILE A 510 18.06 12.72 20.02
CA ILE A 510 16.65 12.38 19.75
C ILE A 510 16.14 13.21 18.57
N LEU A 511 16.36 14.53 18.58
CA LEU A 511 15.94 15.39 17.48
C LEU A 511 16.57 14.97 16.14
N LYS A 512 17.87 14.67 16.11
CA LYS A 512 18.56 14.18 14.91
C LYS A 512 18.03 12.82 14.44
N PHE A 513 17.63 11.96 15.37
CA PHE A 513 17.00 10.68 15.03
C PHE A 513 15.64 10.91 14.39
N ASN A 514 14.76 11.67 15.05
CA ASN A 514 13.41 11.99 14.56
C ASN A 514 13.46 12.72 13.21
N GLN A 515 14.43 13.59 12.96
CA GLN A 515 14.60 14.23 11.64
C GLN A 515 14.98 13.24 10.54
N LYS A 516 15.62 12.11 10.86
CA LYS A 516 15.96 11.08 9.87
C LYS A 516 14.88 10.04 9.70
N THR A 517 14.19 9.69 10.78
CA THR A 517 13.17 8.62 10.79
C THR A 517 11.78 9.15 10.53
N LEU A 518 11.51 10.42 10.83
CA LEU A 518 10.18 11.01 10.85
C LEU A 518 9.34 10.38 11.97
N GLU A 519 8.68 9.25 11.75
CA GLU A 519 7.88 8.54 12.78
C GLU A 519 8.34 7.09 12.97
N GLY A 520 7.52 6.31 13.68
CA GLY A 520 7.69 4.89 13.86
C GLY A 520 7.32 4.09 12.62
N GLY A 521 7.70 2.83 12.63
CA GLY A 521 7.26 1.85 11.65
C GLY A 521 8.12 0.60 11.64
N ALA A 522 7.61 -0.45 11.00
CA ALA A 522 8.29 -1.73 10.88
C ALA A 522 7.86 -2.48 9.61
N TYR A 523 8.66 -3.47 9.22
CA TYR A 523 8.44 -4.31 8.05
C TYR A 523 8.49 -5.77 8.45
N TYR A 524 7.60 -6.57 7.88
CA TYR A 524 7.40 -7.95 8.31
C TYR A 524 7.30 -8.91 7.12
N LEU A 525 7.66 -10.16 7.38
CA LEU A 525 7.27 -11.32 6.60
C LEU A 525 6.24 -12.11 7.41
N LEU A 526 5.01 -12.21 6.92
CA LEU A 526 3.98 -13.11 7.43
C LEU A 526 4.02 -14.40 6.64
N LYS A 527 3.99 -15.54 7.33
CA LYS A 527 3.78 -16.86 6.76
C LYS A 527 2.48 -17.44 7.30
N ILE A 528 1.63 -17.94 6.41
CA ILE A 528 0.45 -18.75 6.75
C ILE A 528 0.73 -20.19 6.29
N SER A 529 0.88 -21.11 7.23
CA SER A 529 1.20 -22.51 6.91
C SER A 529 0.02 -23.29 6.34
N ASP A 530 -1.20 -22.95 6.75
CA ASP A 530 -2.42 -23.68 6.37
C ASP A 530 -3.70 -22.88 6.64
N TRP A 531 -4.47 -22.62 5.59
CA TRP A 531 -5.76 -21.93 5.68
C TRP A 531 -6.85 -22.73 6.39
N LYS A 532 -6.76 -24.07 6.42
CA LYS A 532 -7.76 -24.89 7.13
C LYS A 532 -7.72 -24.61 8.62
N THR A 533 -6.53 -24.51 9.19
CA THR A 533 -6.30 -24.11 10.58
C THR A 533 -6.79 -22.69 10.83
N VAL A 534 -6.51 -21.73 9.94
CA VAL A 534 -7.00 -20.34 10.06
C VAL A 534 -8.52 -20.26 10.11
N PHE A 535 -9.22 -20.95 9.22
CA PHE A 535 -10.69 -20.89 9.10
C PHE A 535 -11.45 -21.97 9.90
N GLY A 536 -10.74 -22.81 10.65
CA GLY A 536 -11.29 -23.94 11.41
C GLY A 536 -12.11 -24.90 10.54
N SER A 537 -11.60 -25.32 9.37
CA SER A 537 -12.33 -26.14 8.37
C SER A 537 -11.63 -27.42 7.95
#